data_AF-A0A1H5U3F1-F1
#
_entry.id   AF-A0A1H5U3F1-F1
#
_cell.length_a   1.000
_cell.length_b   1.000
_cell.length_c   1.000
_cell.angle_alpha   90.00
_cell.angle_beta   90.00
_cell.angle_gamma   90.00
#
_symmetry.space_group_name_H-M   'P 1'
#
loop_
_entity.id
_entity.type
_entity.pdbx_description
1 polymer ?
#
loop_
_entity_poly.entity_id
_entity_poly.type
_entity_poly.pdbx_seq_one_letter_code
_entity_poly.pdbx_strand_id
1 'polypeptide(L)'
;MINGNIDEFVDKLWGGEEVIYTYHGKKYFSQGYIQENGDYHFELVMWEPKTEVLWEIDGHTNQESLDAFLKEPLFDGRTFWECEKEMEWVDE
;
A
#
# COMPACT_ATOMS: atom_id res chain seq x y z
N MET A 1 15.89 14.12 1.44
CA MET A 1 14.71 13.31 1.82
C MET A 1 14.10 13.89 3.08
N ILE A 2 12.81 13.71 3.34
CA ILE A 2 12.23 14.12 4.62
C ILE A 2 12.95 13.33 5.72
N ASN A 3 13.56 14.01 6.70
CA ASN A 3 14.34 13.44 7.81
C ASN A 3 15.49 12.51 7.39
N GLY A 4 16.04 12.69 6.17
CA GLY A 4 17.14 11.86 5.67
C GLY A 4 18.11 12.64 4.78
N ASN A 5 19.33 12.13 4.69
CA ASN A 5 20.36 12.64 3.80
C ASN A 5 20.23 12.00 2.42
N ILE A 6 20.27 12.82 1.36
CA ILE A 6 20.13 12.33 -0.01
C ILE A 6 21.41 11.68 -0.54
N ASP A 7 22.58 12.20 -0.18
CA ASP A 7 23.87 11.67 -0.63
C ASP A 7 24.10 10.29 -0.02
N GLU A 8 23.84 10.12 1.28
CA GLU A 8 23.90 8.83 1.97
C GLU A 8 22.91 7.82 1.36
N PHE A 9 21.70 8.26 1.01
CA PHE A 9 20.71 7.40 0.39
C PHE A 9 21.15 6.92 -1.00
N VAL A 10 21.75 7.81 -1.81
CA VAL A 10 22.28 7.47 -3.14
C VAL A 10 23.50 6.55 -3.05
N ASP A 11 24.38 6.80 -2.08
CA ASP A 11 25.55 5.94 -1.87
C ASP A 11 25.13 4.51 -1.51
N LYS A 12 24.12 4.34 -0.65
CA LYS A 12 23.54 3.03 -0.32
C LYS A 12 22.93 2.33 -1.53
N LEU A 13 22.16 3.06 -2.35
CA LEU A 13 21.60 2.53 -3.59
C LEU A 13 22.70 2.09 -4.58
N TRP A 14 23.76 2.88 -4.71
CA TRP A 14 24.90 2.56 -5.56
C TRP A 14 25.66 1.32 -5.07
N GLY A 15 25.77 1.16 -3.75
CA GLY A 15 26.33 -0.03 -3.12
C GLY A 15 25.48 -1.29 -3.23
N GLY A 16 24.23 -1.18 -3.74
CA GLY A 16 23.27 -2.27 -3.79
C GLY A 16 22.65 -2.61 -2.43
N GLU A 17 22.85 -1.76 -1.41
CA GLU A 17 22.30 -1.98 -0.08
C GLU A 17 20.76 -1.97 -0.09
N GLU A 18 20.17 -2.72 0.83
CA GLU A 18 18.72 -2.71 1.08
C GLU A 18 18.29 -1.36 1.69
N VAL A 19 17.37 -0.64 1.04
CA VAL A 19 16.82 0.61 1.58
C VAL A 19 15.30 0.63 1.56
N ILE A 20 14.70 1.05 2.67
CA ILE A 20 13.24 1.14 2.84
C ILE A 20 12.83 2.60 3.03
N TYR A 21 11.78 3.03 2.36
CA TYR A 21 11.29 4.40 2.43
C TYR A 21 9.79 4.51 2.18
N THR A 22 9.17 5.49 2.80
CA THR A 22 7.74 5.77 2.60
C THR A 22 7.56 6.98 1.72
N TYR A 23 6.64 6.88 0.78
CA TYR A 23 6.21 7.99 -0.03
C TYR A 23 4.69 7.93 -0.15
N HIS A 24 4.01 8.98 0.32
CA HIS A 24 2.56 9.14 0.24
C HIS A 24 1.76 7.91 0.75
N GLY A 25 2.00 7.50 2.00
CA GLY A 25 1.29 6.38 2.62
C GLY A 25 1.67 4.99 2.12
N LYS A 26 2.58 4.89 1.14
CA LYS A 26 3.09 3.63 0.58
C LYS A 26 4.52 3.38 1.02
N LYS A 27 4.84 2.11 1.23
CA LYS A 27 6.16 1.66 1.69
C LYS A 27 6.90 0.98 0.56
N TYR A 28 8.17 1.32 0.39
CA TYR A 28 9.05 0.84 -0.67
C TYR A 28 10.30 0.21 -0.06
N PHE A 29 10.90 -0.72 -0.79
CA PHE A 29 12.13 -1.45 -0.46
C PHE A 29 12.97 -1.55 -1.73
N SER A 30 14.23 -1.13 -1.76
CA SER A 30 15.14 -1.33 -2.90
C SER A 30 16.34 -2.18 -2.51
N GLN A 31 16.89 -2.97 -3.43
CA GLN A 31 18.15 -3.70 -3.22
C GLN A 31 18.88 -3.96 -4.54
N GLY A 32 20.19 -4.21 -4.47
CA GLY A 32 21.02 -4.61 -5.60
C GLY A 32 21.94 -5.78 -5.29
N TYR A 33 22.08 -6.72 -6.23
CA TYR A 33 22.92 -7.90 -6.07
C TYR A 33 23.37 -8.46 -7.43
N ILE A 34 24.49 -9.19 -7.45
CA ILE A 34 24.99 -9.87 -8.66
C ILE A 34 24.28 -11.23 -8.80
N GLN A 35 23.70 -11.50 -9.97
CA GLN A 35 23.05 -12.76 -10.29
C GLN A 35 24.09 -13.86 -10.60
N GLU A 36 23.65 -15.12 -10.64
CA GLU A 36 24.53 -16.27 -10.91
C GLU A 36 25.26 -16.19 -12.27
N ASN A 37 24.67 -15.50 -13.25
CA ASN A 37 25.26 -15.29 -14.58
C ASN A 37 26.28 -14.13 -14.62
N GLY A 38 26.51 -13.44 -13.49
CA GLY A 38 27.42 -12.31 -13.36
C GLY A 38 26.80 -10.94 -13.65
N ASP A 39 25.53 -10.88 -14.06
CA ASP A 39 24.84 -9.61 -14.30
C ASP A 39 24.42 -8.95 -12.99
N TYR A 40 24.44 -7.62 -12.94
CA TYR A 40 23.93 -6.87 -11.79
C TYR A 40 22.41 -6.73 -11.86
N HIS A 41 21.74 -7.20 -10.82
CA HIS A 41 20.31 -7.02 -10.58
C HIS A 41 20.10 -5.92 -9.57
N PHE A 42 19.08 -5.09 -9.81
CA PHE A 42 18.63 -4.10 -8.86
C PHE A 42 17.10 -4.06 -8.91
N GLU A 43 16.46 -4.06 -7.75
CA GLU A 43 15.01 -4.10 -7.64
C GLU A 43 14.47 -3.10 -6.63
N LEU A 44 13.18 -2.81 -6.79
CA LEU A 44 12.36 -2.03 -5.89
C LEU A 44 11.01 -2.77 -5.70
N VAL A 45 10.64 -3.02 -4.45
CA VAL A 45 9.41 -3.70 -4.02
C VAL A 45 8.53 -2.72 -3.26
N MET A 46 7.26 -2.63 -3.66
CA MET A 46 6.24 -1.95 -2.85
C MET A 46 5.77 -2.91 -1.77
N TRP A 47 6.07 -2.57 -0.52
CA TRP A 47 5.78 -3.41 0.63
C TRP A 47 4.35 -3.19 1.15
N GLU A 48 3.81 -1.96 1.12
CA GLU A 48 2.47 -1.64 1.64
C GLU A 48 1.75 -0.49 0.91
N PRO A 49 0.38 -0.49 0.94
CA PRO A 49 -0.45 -1.55 1.51
C PRO A 49 -0.58 -2.75 0.57
N LYS A 50 -0.57 -3.96 1.13
CA LYS A 50 -0.96 -5.20 0.45
C LYS A 50 -2.48 -5.34 0.55
N THR A 51 -3.15 -5.66 -0.55
CA THR A 51 -4.62 -5.74 -0.63
C THR A 51 -5.20 -6.85 0.25
N GLU A 52 -6.30 -6.54 0.93
CA GLU A 52 -7.11 -7.45 1.75
C GLU A 52 -8.60 -7.24 1.43
N VAL A 53 -9.38 -8.33 1.43
CA VAL A 53 -10.85 -8.24 1.32
C VAL A 53 -11.39 -8.01 2.73
N LEU A 54 -11.96 -6.84 2.98
CA LEU A 54 -12.42 -6.43 4.31
C LEU A 54 -13.84 -6.93 4.65
N TRP A 55 -14.68 -7.14 3.64
CA TRP A 55 -16.07 -7.56 3.82
C TRP A 55 -16.60 -8.24 2.55
N GLU A 56 -17.38 -9.29 2.72
CA GLU A 56 -18.03 -10.05 1.65
C GLU A 56 -19.43 -10.52 2.07
N ILE A 57 -20.36 -10.62 1.12
CA ILE A 57 -21.70 -11.18 1.32
C ILE A 57 -22.15 -11.96 0.09
N ASP A 58 -22.72 -13.16 0.30
CA ASP A 58 -23.18 -14.06 -0.76
C ASP A 58 -24.69 -14.33 -0.69
N GLY A 59 -25.30 -14.67 -1.82
CA GLY A 59 -26.69 -15.17 -1.88
C GLY A 59 -27.79 -14.11 -1.79
N HIS A 60 -27.45 -12.82 -1.92
CA HIS A 60 -28.38 -11.69 -1.83
C HIS A 60 -28.57 -11.00 -3.17
N THR A 61 -29.69 -10.29 -3.34
CA THR A 61 -29.87 -9.38 -4.48
C THR A 61 -28.95 -8.16 -4.35
N ASN A 62 -28.72 -7.46 -5.47
CA ASN A 62 -27.88 -6.26 -5.48
C ASN A 62 -28.31 -5.21 -4.44
N GLN A 63 -29.62 -4.98 -4.27
CA GLN A 63 -30.11 -3.99 -3.32
C GLN A 63 -29.88 -4.45 -1.87
N GLU A 64 -30.10 -5.73 -1.59
CA GLU A 64 -29.88 -6.29 -0.25
C GLU A 64 -28.40 -6.24 0.16
N SER A 65 -27.48 -6.56 -0.76
CA SER A 65 -26.04 -6.46 -0.50
C SER A 65 -25.60 -5.02 -0.27
N LEU A 66 -26.12 -4.07 -1.05
CA LEU A 66 -25.83 -2.64 -0.86
C LEU A 66 -26.35 -2.14 0.50
N ASP A 67 -27.60 -2.47 0.82
CA ASP A 67 -28.21 -2.08 2.08
C ASP A 67 -27.46 -2.67 3.28
N ALA A 68 -26.93 -3.89 3.15
CA ALA A 68 -26.07 -4.50 4.15
C ALA A 68 -24.76 -3.69 4.31
N PHE A 69 -24.01 -3.47 3.22
CA PHE A 69 -22.76 -2.70 3.23
C PHE A 69 -22.92 -1.32 3.90
N LEU A 70 -24.00 -0.59 3.57
CA LEU A 70 -24.24 0.76 4.08
C LEU A 70 -24.63 0.81 5.56
N LYS A 71 -25.11 -0.31 6.12
CA LYS A 71 -25.48 -0.46 7.53
C LYS A 71 -24.36 -1.05 8.38
N GLU A 72 -23.50 -1.86 7.78
CA GLU A 72 -22.40 -2.49 8.51
C GLU A 72 -21.33 -1.45 8.90
N PRO A 73 -20.81 -1.49 10.12
CA PRO A 73 -19.77 -0.57 10.60
C PRO A 73 -18.37 -0.94 10.11
N LEU A 74 -18.14 -0.90 8.78
CA LEU A 74 -16.95 -1.46 8.12
C LEU A 74 -15.66 -0.63 8.26
N PHE A 75 -15.78 0.67 8.52
CA PHE A 75 -14.65 1.59 8.47
C PHE A 75 -14.31 2.07 9.88
N ASP A 76 -13.35 1.41 10.51
CA ASP A 76 -12.98 1.67 11.91
C ASP A 76 -14.18 1.62 12.88
N GLY A 77 -15.12 0.71 12.64
CA GLY A 77 -16.34 0.55 13.44
C GLY A 77 -17.42 1.60 13.16
N ARG A 78 -17.25 2.39 12.09
CA ARG A 78 -18.25 3.35 11.59
C ARG A 78 -18.88 2.81 10.32
N THR A 79 -20.17 3.09 10.18
CA THR A 79 -20.89 2.88 8.94
C THR A 79 -20.36 3.84 7.88
N PHE A 80 -20.56 3.47 6.60
CA PHE A 80 -20.21 4.34 5.48
C PHE A 80 -20.70 5.78 5.66
N TRP A 81 -21.94 5.98 6.10
CA TRP A 81 -22.55 7.30 6.26
C TRP A 81 -21.91 8.16 7.35
N GLU A 82 -21.34 7.52 8.36
CA GLU A 82 -20.70 8.25 9.44
C GLU A 82 -19.34 8.80 8.99
N CYS A 83 -18.59 8.05 8.18
CA CYS A 83 -17.22 8.40 7.76
C CYS A 83 -17.10 8.97 6.35
N GLU A 84 -18.14 8.96 5.51
CA GLU A 84 -18.08 9.40 4.10
C GLU A 84 -17.44 10.79 3.91
N LYS A 85 -17.61 11.70 4.87
CA LYS A 85 -17.04 13.07 4.81
C LYS A 85 -15.55 13.17 5.09
N GLU A 86 -15.00 12.14 5.73
CA GLU A 86 -13.56 12.02 6.04
C GLU A 86 -12.86 11.11 5.03
N MET A 87 -13.64 10.35 4.26
CA MET A 87 -13.12 9.49 3.22
C MET A 87 -12.73 10.32 2.02
N GLU A 88 -11.52 10.04 1.54
CA GLU A 88 -11.15 10.38 0.20
C GLU A 88 -11.56 9.20 -0.69
N TRP A 89 -12.50 9.44 -1.60
CA TRP A 89 -12.76 8.47 -2.65
C TRP A 89 -11.57 8.51 -3.63
N VAL A 90 -10.81 7.41 -3.69
CA VAL A 90 -9.54 7.30 -4.42
C VAL A 90 -9.64 6.60 -5.79
N ASP A 91 -10.82 6.09 -6.16
CA ASP A 91 -11.06 5.37 -7.44
C ASP A 91 -11.63 6.30 -8.53
N GLU A 92 -10.71 6.92 -9.31
CA GLU A 92 -10.85 7.24 -10.75
C GLU A 92 -9.82 6.43 -11.55
#